data_AF-A0ABD6DQR9-F1
#
_entry.id   AF-A0ABD6DQR9-F1
#
_cell.length_a   1.000
_cell.length_b   1.000
_cell.length_c   1.000
_cell.angle_alpha   90.00
_cell.angle_beta   90.00
_cell.angle_gamma   90.00
#
_symmetry.space_group_name_H-M   'P 1'
#
loop_
_entity.id
_entity.type
_entity.pdbx_description
1 polymer ?
#
loop_
_entity_poly.entity_id
_entity_poly.type
_entity_poly.pdbx_seq_one_letter_code
_entity_poly.pdbx_strand_id
1 'polypeptide(L)'
;MQRTRALLLVVVLLATPVLAGCADQGDGRLATTAPADGTATEVSATDATTAPTDDGESAFSDAEEREIRRSALTALRGVSDVRLEGVLDQTVSTAAASQSTSATFGVTIDAEQRRLVVDQTVRTGGRTLNQTTYLLNDSLYVRSPAFEQQYGSQWVTQNVADRYDGLWRNRSALSLHTNLLNVTENLSVTGTETVRGEEAYVLSLRPSDAELAELSGVNFAGGEVHRFDATLYVSTETDRVLRSDIHVNETVTIRGQELQQVVDVQRDFVAYDQGATVTLPPEADGAVPIGGNRSVATTTRRVSA
;
A
#
# COMPACT_ATOMS: atom_id res chain seq x y z
N MET A 1 -17.11 14.83 27.88
CA MET A 1 -17.43 13.58 27.16
C MET A 1 -16.24 13.22 26.28
N GLN A 2 -15.35 12.35 26.79
CA GLN A 2 -14.15 11.90 26.08
C GLN A 2 -14.56 10.89 25.01
N ARG A 3 -14.40 11.26 23.73
CA ARG A 3 -14.53 10.32 22.62
C ARG A 3 -13.31 9.41 22.64
N THR A 4 -13.51 8.16 23.03
CA THR A 4 -12.52 7.08 22.98
C THR A 4 -12.12 6.87 21.52
N ARG A 5 -10.93 7.33 21.13
CA ARG A 5 -10.38 7.13 19.78
C ARG A 5 -9.97 5.66 19.64
N ALA A 6 -10.72 4.90 18.83
CA ALA A 6 -10.32 3.56 18.42
C ALA A 6 -9.17 3.67 17.41
N LEU A 7 -7.95 3.28 17.81
CA LEU A 7 -6.84 3.05 16.90
C LEU A 7 -7.20 1.89 15.96
N LEU A 8 -7.35 2.18 14.67
CA LEU A 8 -7.54 1.19 13.62
C LEU A 8 -6.22 1.04 12.86
N LEU A 9 -5.59 -0.11 13.06
CA LEU A 9 -4.37 -0.57 12.39
C LEU A 9 -4.59 -0.66 10.87
N VAL A 10 -4.38 0.45 10.17
CA VAL A 10 -3.77 0.42 8.84
C VAL A 10 -2.37 -0.16 9.00
N VAL A 11 -1.85 -0.78 7.96
CA VAL A 11 -0.47 -1.27 7.88
C VAL A 11 0.50 -0.09 8.04
N VAL A 12 0.68 0.36 9.28
CA VAL A 12 1.89 0.96 9.80
C VAL A 12 2.36 -0.07 10.80
N LEU A 13 3.13 -1.03 10.30
CA LEU A 13 3.77 -2.02 11.15
C LEU A 13 4.87 -1.32 11.95
N LEU A 14 4.47 -0.82 13.12
CA LEU A 14 5.25 -0.75 14.36
C LEU A 14 6.78 -0.65 14.20
N ALA A 15 7.27 0.58 14.05
CA ALA A 15 8.47 0.98 14.76
C ALA A 15 8.05 1.89 15.91
N THR A 16 7.70 1.33 17.07
CA THR A 16 7.90 2.06 18.32
C THR A 16 9.42 2.23 18.50
N PRO A 17 9.97 3.45 18.48
CA PRO A 17 11.37 3.63 18.80
C PRO A 17 11.58 3.24 20.27
N VAL A 18 12.27 2.12 20.48
CA VAL A 18 12.92 1.84 21.76
C VAL A 18 14.09 2.80 21.83
N LEU A 19 13.87 3.98 22.41
CA LEU A 19 14.95 4.85 22.87
C LEU A 19 15.55 4.21 24.12
N ALA A 20 16.39 3.21 23.92
CA ALA A 20 17.42 2.82 24.87
C ALA A 20 18.73 3.44 24.37
N GLY A 21 19.23 4.44 25.09
CA GLY A 21 20.54 5.02 24.85
C GLY A 21 21.67 4.06 25.24
N CYS A 22 22.83 4.22 24.59
CA CYS A 22 24.13 4.52 25.21
C CYS A 22 25.28 4.25 24.24
N ALA A 23 26.23 5.21 24.20
CA ALA A 23 27.63 5.12 23.77
C ALA A 23 27.91 4.88 22.27
N ASP A 24 28.95 5.41 21.63
CA ASP A 24 30.02 6.38 21.93
C ASP A 24 30.83 6.53 20.62
N GLN A 25 31.44 7.72 20.43
CA GLN A 25 32.59 8.05 19.57
C GLN A 25 32.71 7.59 18.10
N GLY A 26 33.02 8.56 17.24
CA GLY A 26 33.70 8.29 15.97
C GLY A 26 33.80 9.48 15.03
N ASP A 27 34.68 10.43 15.34
CA ASP A 27 35.15 11.50 14.44
C ASP A 27 35.58 10.96 13.06
N GLY A 28 35.17 11.62 11.98
CA GLY A 28 35.49 11.16 10.62
C GLY A 28 35.19 12.17 9.51
N ARG A 29 35.96 13.26 9.47
CA ARG A 29 36.38 14.05 8.28
C ARG A 29 35.47 14.01 7.03
N LEU A 30 34.79 15.11 6.76
CA LEU A 30 34.32 15.47 5.41
C LEU A 30 35.52 15.94 4.56
N ALA A 31 35.85 15.19 3.51
CA ALA A 31 36.76 15.62 2.46
C ALA A 31 35.94 16.28 1.34
N THR A 32 36.17 17.58 1.17
CA THR A 32 35.75 18.39 0.02
C THR A 32 36.53 17.99 -1.23
N THR A 33 35.84 17.73 -2.33
CA THR A 33 36.47 17.75 -3.66
C THR A 33 35.60 18.55 -4.63
N ALA A 34 36.15 19.68 -5.06
CA ALA A 34 35.67 20.51 -6.16
C ALA A 34 36.06 19.88 -7.52
N PRO A 35 35.41 20.27 -8.62
CA PRO A 35 35.51 19.59 -9.91
C PRO A 35 36.76 20.00 -10.70
N ALA A 36 37.23 19.09 -11.56
CA ALA A 36 38.31 19.35 -12.52
C ALA A 36 37.73 19.64 -13.91
N ASP A 37 38.22 20.74 -14.49
CA ASP A 37 37.95 21.24 -15.83
C ASP A 37 38.62 20.41 -16.94
N GLY A 38 37.95 20.39 -18.10
CA GLY A 38 38.59 20.70 -19.38
C GLY A 38 39.00 19.52 -20.26
N THR A 39 38.28 19.32 -21.38
CA THR A 39 38.86 19.40 -22.74
C THR A 39 37.74 19.59 -23.76
N ALA A 40 37.93 20.60 -24.62
CA ALA A 40 37.02 21.03 -25.67
C ALA A 40 37.15 20.18 -26.95
N THR A 41 36.06 20.09 -27.72
CA THR A 41 36.10 19.85 -29.17
C THR A 41 34.91 20.59 -29.80
N GLU A 42 35.22 21.65 -30.55
CA GLU A 42 34.30 22.31 -31.49
C GLU A 42 34.08 21.42 -32.72
N VAL A 43 32.86 21.36 -33.26
CA VAL A 43 32.60 21.48 -34.72
C VAL A 43 31.21 22.08 -34.98
N SER A 44 31.24 23.23 -35.67
CA SER A 44 30.32 23.84 -36.66
C SER A 44 28.81 24.03 -36.40
N ALA A 45 28.44 25.31 -36.52
CA ALA A 45 27.09 25.82 -36.70
C ALA A 45 26.56 25.64 -38.13
N THR A 46 25.25 25.45 -38.27
CA THR A 46 24.43 25.93 -39.40
C THR A 46 23.01 26.19 -38.89
N ASP A 47 22.52 27.39 -39.23
CA ASP A 47 21.19 27.97 -39.01
C ASP A 47 20.00 27.04 -39.28
N ALA A 48 18.96 27.12 -38.44
CA ALA A 48 17.74 27.88 -38.77
C ALA A 48 16.61 27.56 -37.79
N THR A 49 16.12 28.62 -37.15
CA THR A 49 14.86 28.77 -36.44
C THR A 49 13.72 27.90 -36.95
N THR A 50 13.28 26.97 -36.12
CA THR A 50 11.86 26.69 -35.91
C THR A 50 11.72 26.32 -34.45
N ALA A 51 11.18 27.24 -33.64
CA ALA A 51 10.72 26.87 -32.31
C ALA A 51 9.63 25.81 -32.49
N PRO A 52 9.71 24.63 -31.88
CA PRO A 52 8.51 23.83 -31.73
C PRO A 52 7.61 24.64 -30.80
N THR A 53 6.50 25.13 -31.34
CA THR A 53 5.32 25.35 -30.52
C THR A 53 4.99 23.98 -29.96
N ASP A 54 5.46 23.72 -28.75
CA ASP A 54 5.03 22.61 -27.90
C ASP A 54 3.61 22.93 -27.45
N ASP A 55 2.69 22.98 -28.42
CA ASP A 55 1.28 22.77 -28.18
C ASP A 55 1.20 21.26 -27.96
N GLY A 56 1.48 20.84 -26.71
CA GLY A 56 1.44 19.45 -26.28
C GLY A 56 0.07 18.86 -26.50
N GLU A 57 -0.19 18.41 -27.73
CA GLU A 57 -1.36 17.64 -28.10
C GLU A 57 -1.26 16.34 -27.31
N SER A 58 -2.08 16.22 -26.28
CA SER A 58 -2.22 14.96 -25.54
C SER A 58 -2.41 13.85 -26.56
N ALA A 59 -1.59 12.79 -26.47
CA ALA A 59 -1.68 11.65 -27.38
C ALA A 59 -3.05 10.95 -27.31
N PHE A 60 -3.86 11.28 -26.29
CA PHE A 60 -5.19 10.77 -26.04
C PHE A 60 -6.17 11.94 -25.89
N SER A 61 -7.31 11.84 -26.55
CA SER A 61 -8.43 12.76 -26.38
C SER A 61 -9.18 12.48 -25.07
N ASP A 62 -9.86 13.48 -24.51
CA ASP A 62 -10.72 13.34 -23.32
C ASP A 62 -11.80 12.24 -23.47
N ALA A 63 -12.19 11.91 -24.69
CA ALA A 63 -13.13 10.82 -24.95
C ALA A 63 -12.46 9.44 -24.78
N GLU A 64 -11.24 9.29 -25.28
CA GLU A 64 -10.44 8.07 -25.14
C GLU A 64 -10.04 7.84 -23.69
N GLU A 65 -9.58 8.87 -22.98
CA GLU A 65 -9.22 8.74 -21.56
C GLU A 65 -10.41 8.29 -20.70
N ARG A 66 -11.60 8.85 -20.96
CA ARG A 66 -12.83 8.45 -20.27
C ARG A 66 -13.22 7.00 -20.57
N GLU A 67 -13.01 6.55 -21.80
CA GLU A 67 -13.28 5.17 -22.18
C GLU A 67 -12.30 4.21 -21.50
N ILE A 68 -10.99 4.49 -21.55
CA ILE A 68 -9.95 3.70 -20.87
C ILE A 68 -10.25 3.59 -19.37
N ARG A 69 -10.57 4.72 -18.72
CA ARG A 69 -10.97 4.76 -17.30
C ARG A 69 -12.20 3.88 -17.04
N ARG A 70 -13.23 3.96 -17.88
CA ARG A 70 -14.49 3.21 -17.74
C ARG A 70 -14.27 1.71 -17.91
N SER A 71 -13.45 1.32 -18.89
CA SER A 71 -13.12 -0.08 -19.14
C SER A 71 -12.29 -0.66 -18.00
N ALA A 72 -11.27 0.06 -17.53
CA ALA A 72 -10.47 -0.34 -16.36
C ALA A 72 -11.32 -0.53 -15.10
N LEU A 73 -12.26 0.40 -14.85
CA LEU A 73 -13.20 0.33 -13.74
C LEU A 73 -14.13 -0.87 -13.84
N THR A 74 -14.59 -1.19 -15.06
CA THR A 74 -15.43 -2.36 -15.34
C THR A 74 -14.66 -3.65 -15.11
N ALA A 75 -13.42 -3.72 -15.60
CA ALA A 75 -12.54 -4.87 -15.42
C ALA A 75 -12.26 -5.16 -13.95
N LEU A 76 -11.88 -4.14 -13.16
CA LEU A 76 -11.64 -4.28 -11.71
C LEU A 76 -12.88 -4.78 -10.93
N ARG A 77 -14.08 -4.32 -11.31
CA ARG A 77 -15.35 -4.74 -10.67
C ARG A 77 -15.76 -6.16 -11.05
N GLY A 78 -15.29 -6.66 -12.18
CA GLY A 78 -15.59 -7.99 -12.70
C GLY A 78 -14.66 -9.10 -12.21
N VAL A 79 -13.66 -8.78 -11.38
CA VAL A 79 -12.70 -9.75 -10.85
C VAL A 79 -13.33 -10.59 -9.75
N SER A 80 -13.28 -11.91 -9.90
CA SER A 80 -13.68 -12.89 -8.86
C SER A 80 -12.55 -13.12 -7.85
N ASP A 81 -11.32 -13.28 -8.34
CA ASP A 81 -10.14 -13.47 -7.51
C ASP A 81 -8.89 -12.84 -8.13
N VAL A 82 -7.95 -12.43 -7.28
CA VAL A 82 -6.68 -11.85 -7.73
C VAL A 82 -5.54 -12.16 -6.77
N ARG A 83 -4.37 -12.41 -7.35
CA ARG A 83 -3.09 -12.46 -6.65
C ARG A 83 -2.24 -11.29 -7.10
N LEU A 84 -1.60 -10.64 -6.14
CA LEU A 84 -0.64 -9.56 -6.38
C LEU A 84 0.57 -9.70 -5.46
N GLU A 85 1.67 -9.14 -5.90
CA GLU A 85 2.93 -9.09 -5.18
C GLU A 85 3.45 -7.66 -5.22
N GLY A 86 4.30 -7.26 -4.27
CA GLY A 86 4.75 -5.88 -4.23
C GLY A 86 5.80 -5.57 -3.20
N VAL A 87 6.26 -4.33 -3.28
CA VAL A 87 7.20 -3.73 -2.36
C VAL A 87 6.63 -2.44 -1.81
N LEU A 88 6.95 -2.16 -0.55
CA LEU A 88 6.61 -0.93 0.13
C LEU A 88 7.88 -0.40 0.77
N ASP A 89 8.20 0.85 0.49
CA ASP A 89 9.25 1.60 1.17
C ASP A 89 8.60 2.76 1.91
N GLN A 90 8.91 2.87 3.19
CA GLN A 90 8.38 3.90 4.07
C GLN A 90 9.54 4.58 4.77
N THR A 91 9.57 5.91 4.72
CA THR A 91 10.50 6.72 5.51
C THR A 91 9.72 7.62 6.45
N VAL A 92 9.99 7.51 7.74
CA VAL A 92 9.42 8.37 8.78
C VAL A 92 10.53 9.26 9.33
N SER A 93 10.31 10.57 9.29
CA SER A 93 11.29 11.58 9.70
C SER A 93 10.72 12.49 10.77
N THR A 94 11.57 12.77 11.77
CA THR A 94 11.40 13.84 12.77
C THR A 94 12.41 14.96 12.48
N ALA A 95 12.36 16.04 13.24
CA ALA A 95 13.40 17.06 13.21
C ALA A 95 14.80 16.54 13.60
N ALA A 96 14.90 15.40 14.32
CA ALA A 96 16.15 14.92 14.90
C ALA A 96 16.69 13.62 14.26
N ALA A 97 15.83 12.84 13.61
CA ALA A 97 16.18 11.52 13.08
C ALA A 97 15.20 11.08 11.99
N SER A 98 15.67 10.20 11.11
CA SER A 98 14.85 9.51 10.11
C SER A 98 15.00 8.00 10.26
N GLN A 99 13.92 7.28 10.01
CA GLN A 99 13.88 5.83 10.03
C GLN A 99 13.18 5.32 8.76
N SER A 100 13.87 4.48 8.00
CA SER A 100 13.30 3.79 6.85
C SER A 100 12.90 2.37 7.23
N THR A 101 11.80 1.93 6.63
CA THR A 101 11.23 0.59 6.73
C THR A 101 10.91 0.13 5.33
N SER A 102 11.32 -1.08 4.98
CA SER A 102 10.95 -1.71 3.70
C SER A 102 10.17 -2.97 3.94
N ALA A 103 9.25 -3.30 3.05
CA ALA A 103 8.45 -4.51 3.12
C ALA A 103 8.28 -5.13 1.73
N THR A 104 8.33 -6.45 1.68
CA THR A 104 7.89 -7.24 0.53
C THR A 104 6.60 -7.94 0.92
N PHE A 105 5.58 -7.93 0.07
CA PHE A 105 4.30 -8.56 0.36
C PHE A 105 3.72 -9.32 -0.82
N GLY A 106 2.92 -10.34 -0.51
CA GLY A 106 2.00 -11.01 -1.41
C GLY A 106 0.59 -10.91 -0.87
N VAL A 107 -0.39 -10.68 -1.74
CA VAL A 107 -1.80 -10.64 -1.38
C VAL A 107 -2.58 -11.56 -2.29
N THR A 108 -3.46 -12.36 -1.70
CA THR A 108 -4.49 -13.10 -2.41
C THR A 108 -5.84 -12.59 -1.95
N ILE A 109 -6.71 -12.26 -2.90
CA ILE A 109 -8.04 -11.71 -2.67
C ILE A 109 -9.05 -12.64 -3.36
N ASP A 110 -10.02 -13.11 -2.59
CA ASP A 110 -11.25 -13.74 -3.05
C ASP A 110 -12.35 -12.68 -2.91
N ALA A 111 -12.68 -12.03 -4.02
CA ALA A 111 -13.58 -10.87 -4.04
C ALA A 111 -15.04 -11.30 -3.81
N GLU A 112 -15.43 -12.47 -4.33
CA GLU A 112 -16.79 -13.02 -4.20
C GLU A 112 -17.16 -13.28 -2.74
N GLN A 113 -16.23 -13.85 -1.97
CA GLN A 113 -16.44 -14.12 -0.54
C GLN A 113 -15.97 -12.98 0.36
N ARG A 114 -15.40 -11.92 -0.22
CA ARG A 114 -14.76 -10.80 0.47
C ARG A 114 -13.72 -11.27 1.49
N ARG A 115 -12.81 -12.15 1.07
CA ARG A 115 -11.72 -12.69 1.89
C ARG A 115 -10.37 -12.29 1.32
N LEU A 116 -9.39 -12.04 2.19
CA LEU A 116 -8.02 -11.81 1.74
C LEU A 116 -7.01 -12.38 2.72
N VAL A 117 -5.84 -12.73 2.18
CA VAL A 117 -4.63 -13.04 2.93
C VAL A 117 -3.50 -12.15 2.43
N VAL A 118 -2.72 -11.63 3.37
CA VAL A 118 -1.53 -10.81 3.13
C VAL A 118 -0.36 -11.48 3.82
N ASP A 119 0.60 -11.96 3.05
CA ASP A 119 1.90 -12.40 3.54
C ASP A 119 2.88 -11.25 3.37
N GLN A 120 3.60 -10.89 4.42
CA GLN A 120 4.55 -9.78 4.36
C GLN A 120 5.81 -10.04 5.20
N THR A 121 6.93 -9.55 4.68
CA THR A 121 8.21 -9.51 5.37
C THR A 121 8.62 -8.04 5.49
N VAL A 122 8.69 -7.55 6.72
CA VAL A 122 9.04 -6.15 7.03
C VAL A 122 10.46 -6.09 7.57
N ARG A 123 11.25 -5.15 7.08
CA ARG A 123 12.62 -4.86 7.54
C ARG A 123 12.69 -3.44 8.08
N THR A 124 13.10 -3.31 9.35
CA THR A 124 13.24 -2.02 10.00
C THR A 124 14.35 -2.08 11.05
N GLY A 125 15.27 -1.11 11.06
CA GLY A 125 16.36 -1.03 12.05
C GLY A 125 17.19 -2.31 12.19
N GLY A 126 17.50 -2.99 11.07
CA GLY A 126 18.24 -4.25 11.05
C GLY A 126 17.46 -5.49 11.52
N ARG A 127 16.18 -5.34 11.89
CA ARG A 127 15.30 -6.45 12.27
C ARG A 127 14.42 -6.85 11.10
N THR A 128 14.17 -8.14 10.97
CA THR A 128 13.21 -8.69 10.00
C THR A 128 12.04 -9.30 10.76
N LEU A 129 10.82 -8.96 10.35
CA LEU A 129 9.57 -9.46 10.91
C LEU A 129 8.71 -10.06 9.80
N ASN A 130 8.36 -11.33 9.97
CA ASN A 130 7.43 -12.03 9.09
C ASN A 130 6.05 -12.02 9.72
N GLN A 131 5.04 -11.67 8.92
CA GLN A 131 3.66 -11.65 9.34
C GLN A 131 2.74 -12.14 8.22
N THR A 132 1.75 -12.95 8.58
CA THR A 132 0.62 -13.26 7.70
C THR A 132 -0.66 -12.71 8.31
N THR A 133 -1.49 -12.07 7.51
CA THR A 133 -2.77 -11.49 7.96
C THR A 133 -3.90 -12.04 7.12
N TYR A 134 -4.94 -12.58 7.75
CA TYR A 134 -6.16 -13.01 7.09
C TYR A 134 -7.32 -12.11 7.51
N LEU A 135 -8.16 -11.74 6.56
CA LEU A 135 -9.46 -11.11 6.80
C LEU A 135 -10.53 -11.99 6.15
N LEU A 136 -11.31 -12.68 6.98
CA LEU A 136 -12.41 -13.55 6.55
C LEU A 136 -13.38 -13.78 7.70
N ASN A 137 -14.67 -14.00 7.37
CA ASN A 137 -15.71 -14.37 8.32
C ASN A 137 -15.77 -13.44 9.55
N ASP A 138 -15.90 -12.13 9.31
CA ASP A 138 -15.95 -11.07 10.34
C ASP A 138 -14.75 -10.98 11.28
N SER A 139 -13.65 -11.66 10.93
CA SER A 139 -12.50 -11.84 11.80
C SER A 139 -11.20 -11.46 11.09
N LEU A 140 -10.29 -10.89 11.88
CA LEU A 140 -8.92 -10.60 11.48
C LEU A 140 -7.99 -11.55 12.22
N TYR A 141 -7.32 -12.44 11.49
CA TYR A 141 -6.28 -13.31 12.05
C TYR A 141 -4.92 -12.77 11.68
N VAL A 142 -3.99 -12.80 12.63
CA VAL A 142 -2.61 -12.40 12.40
C VAL A 142 -1.69 -13.48 12.94
N ARG A 143 -0.77 -13.93 12.10
CA ARG A 143 0.31 -14.83 12.47
C ARG A 143 1.62 -14.06 12.55
N SER A 144 2.34 -14.17 13.66
CA SER A 144 3.73 -13.73 13.77
C SER A 144 4.50 -14.61 14.76
N PRO A 145 5.74 -15.03 14.46
CA PRO A 145 6.58 -15.72 15.44
C PRO A 145 6.80 -14.94 16.73
N ALA A 146 6.73 -13.60 16.67
CA ALA A 146 6.88 -12.73 17.83
C ALA A 146 5.74 -12.87 18.86
N PHE A 147 4.57 -13.35 18.45
CA PHE A 147 3.42 -13.52 19.34
C PHE A 147 3.56 -14.68 20.32
N GLU A 148 4.43 -15.64 20.02
CA GLU A 148 4.64 -16.81 20.89
C GLU A 148 5.01 -16.40 22.32
N GLN A 149 5.93 -15.43 22.47
CA GLN A 149 6.39 -14.98 23.77
C GLN A 149 5.31 -14.22 24.57
N GLN A 150 4.42 -13.52 23.87
CA GLN A 150 3.44 -12.63 24.49
C GLN A 150 2.10 -13.34 24.78
N TYR A 151 1.67 -14.21 23.87
CA TYR A 151 0.34 -14.82 23.88
C TYR A 151 0.38 -16.34 24.02
N GLY A 152 1.55 -16.97 23.97
CA GLY A 152 1.70 -18.44 23.97
C GLY A 152 1.21 -19.10 22.68
N SER A 153 1.11 -18.31 21.60
CA SER A 153 0.71 -18.76 20.27
C SER A 153 1.24 -17.78 19.23
N GLN A 154 1.65 -18.29 18.07
CA GLN A 154 1.98 -17.47 16.90
C GLN A 154 0.74 -16.83 16.26
N TRP A 155 -0.46 -17.28 16.62
CA TRP A 155 -1.72 -16.83 16.03
C TRP A 155 -2.54 -16.04 17.03
N VAL A 156 -2.97 -14.87 16.60
CA VAL A 156 -3.96 -14.05 17.31
C VAL A 156 -5.15 -13.78 16.40
N THR A 157 -6.31 -13.57 17.01
CA THR A 157 -7.55 -13.26 16.30
C THR A 157 -8.26 -12.09 16.93
N GLN A 158 -8.98 -11.33 16.12
CA GLN A 158 -9.85 -10.26 16.57
C GLN A 158 -11.17 -10.30 15.81
N ASN A 159 -12.28 -10.23 16.53
CA ASN A 159 -13.58 -9.98 15.91
C ASN A 159 -13.62 -8.52 15.43
N VAL A 160 -13.92 -8.34 14.15
CA VAL A 160 -13.95 -7.04 13.48
C VAL A 160 -15.26 -6.83 12.72
N ALA A 161 -16.33 -7.54 13.08
CA ALA A 161 -17.65 -7.45 12.41
C ALA A 161 -18.09 -5.99 12.21
N ASP A 162 -18.05 -5.19 13.28
CA ASP A 162 -18.47 -3.78 13.27
C ASP A 162 -17.67 -2.86 12.34
N ARG A 163 -16.48 -3.31 11.89
CA ARG A 163 -15.57 -2.53 11.05
C ARG A 163 -15.05 -3.31 9.84
N TYR A 164 -15.68 -4.45 9.53
CA TYR A 164 -15.22 -5.36 8.48
C TYR A 164 -15.21 -4.66 7.13
N ASP A 165 -16.27 -3.92 6.81
CA ASP A 165 -16.38 -3.15 5.58
C ASP A 165 -15.29 -2.11 5.42
N GLY A 166 -14.95 -1.42 6.51
CA GLY A 166 -13.82 -0.51 6.55
C GLY A 166 -12.54 -1.26 6.22
N LEU A 167 -12.21 -2.32 6.96
CA LEU A 167 -10.98 -3.09 6.75
C LEU A 167 -10.87 -3.69 5.34
N TRP A 168 -11.98 -4.20 4.81
CA TRP A 168 -12.04 -4.71 3.43
C TRP A 168 -11.68 -3.62 2.43
N ARG A 169 -12.32 -2.45 2.51
CA ARG A 169 -12.01 -1.33 1.60
C ARG A 169 -10.56 -0.85 1.74
N ASN A 170 -10.01 -0.86 2.95
CA ASN A 170 -8.62 -0.45 3.19
C ASN A 170 -7.57 -1.44 2.67
N ARG A 171 -7.87 -2.74 2.74
CA ARG A 171 -6.86 -3.80 2.50
C ARG A 171 -6.99 -4.44 1.13
N SER A 172 -8.17 -4.38 0.53
CA SER A 172 -8.40 -4.90 -0.81
C SER A 172 -7.84 -3.93 -1.84
N ALA A 173 -6.80 -4.38 -2.56
CA ALA A 173 -6.27 -3.62 -3.69
C ALA A 173 -7.35 -3.37 -4.75
N LEU A 174 -8.29 -4.30 -4.96
CA LEU A 174 -9.41 -4.08 -5.88
C LEU A 174 -10.28 -2.90 -5.45
N SER A 175 -10.60 -2.82 -4.15
CA SER A 175 -11.39 -1.69 -3.61
C SER A 175 -10.64 -0.37 -3.70
N LEU A 176 -9.34 -0.37 -3.37
CA LEU A 176 -8.48 0.82 -3.46
C LEU A 176 -8.46 1.39 -4.89
N HIS A 177 -8.11 0.56 -5.88
CA HIS A 177 -7.97 1.02 -7.27
C HIS A 177 -9.32 1.37 -7.90
N THR A 178 -10.38 0.63 -7.56
CA THR A 178 -11.75 0.98 -7.96
C THR A 178 -12.14 2.36 -7.42
N ASN A 179 -11.83 2.65 -6.16
CA ASN A 179 -12.13 3.95 -5.56
C ASN A 179 -11.29 5.06 -6.16
N LEU A 180 -9.97 4.86 -6.35
CA LEU A 180 -9.08 5.84 -6.98
C LEU A 180 -9.56 6.23 -8.39
N LEU A 181 -9.87 5.24 -9.22
CA LEU A 181 -10.42 5.47 -10.56
C LEU A 181 -11.83 6.07 -10.52
N ASN A 182 -12.57 5.94 -9.43
CA ASN A 182 -13.92 6.49 -9.34
C ASN A 182 -13.91 7.95 -8.89
N VAL A 183 -13.07 8.32 -7.92
CA VAL A 183 -13.08 9.66 -7.32
C VAL A 183 -12.13 10.65 -7.98
N THR A 184 -11.05 10.20 -8.62
CA THR A 184 -10.03 11.13 -9.14
C THR A 184 -10.50 11.83 -10.42
N GLU A 185 -10.70 13.13 -10.39
CA GLU A 185 -11.01 13.98 -11.54
C GLU A 185 -9.76 14.29 -12.36
N ASN A 186 -8.64 14.60 -11.70
CA ASN A 186 -7.34 14.84 -12.35
C ASN A 186 -6.64 13.52 -12.71
N LEU A 187 -7.23 12.83 -13.67
CA LEU A 187 -6.71 11.63 -14.31
C LEU A 187 -6.32 11.96 -15.74
N SER A 188 -5.15 11.50 -16.17
CA SER A 188 -4.68 11.63 -17.56
C SER A 188 -3.99 10.37 -18.02
N VAL A 189 -4.12 10.02 -19.30
CA VAL A 189 -3.36 8.92 -19.93
C VAL A 189 -2.09 9.50 -20.51
N THR A 190 -0.95 9.18 -19.91
CA THR A 190 0.34 9.80 -20.25
C THR A 190 1.09 9.09 -21.37
N GLY A 191 0.59 7.95 -21.83
CA GLY A 191 1.26 7.13 -22.84
C GLY A 191 0.90 5.64 -22.76
N THR A 192 1.68 4.84 -23.47
CA THR A 192 1.70 3.38 -23.36
C THR A 192 3.09 2.88 -22.97
N GLU A 193 3.15 1.83 -22.16
CA GLU A 193 4.38 1.16 -21.74
C GLU A 193 4.20 -0.36 -21.78
N THR A 194 5.28 -1.11 -22.01
CA THR A 194 5.25 -2.57 -21.91
C THR A 194 5.50 -3.00 -20.46
N VAL A 195 4.52 -3.67 -19.85
CA VAL A 195 4.63 -4.28 -18.51
C VAL A 195 4.59 -5.80 -18.65
N ARG A 196 5.67 -6.48 -18.27
CA ARG A 196 5.78 -7.96 -18.32
C ARG A 196 5.47 -8.58 -19.71
N GLY A 197 5.80 -7.85 -20.77
CA GLY A 197 5.58 -8.29 -22.16
C GLY A 197 4.21 -7.96 -22.73
N GLU A 198 3.36 -7.26 -21.97
CA GLU A 198 2.03 -6.81 -22.37
C GLU A 198 2.01 -5.28 -22.51
N GLU A 199 1.36 -4.76 -23.55
CA GLU A 199 1.19 -3.32 -23.73
C GLU A 199 0.14 -2.79 -22.76
N ALA A 200 0.44 -1.65 -22.11
CA ALA A 200 -0.43 -1.05 -21.12
C ALA A 200 -0.54 0.47 -21.31
N TYR A 201 -1.75 1.00 -21.18
CA TYR A 201 -1.98 2.42 -20.94
C TYR A 201 -1.39 2.83 -19.60
N VAL A 202 -0.72 3.98 -19.56
CA VAL A 202 -0.18 4.57 -18.32
C VAL A 202 -1.11 5.68 -17.87
N LEU A 203 -1.85 5.44 -16.78
CA LEU A 203 -2.78 6.39 -16.20
C LEU A 203 -2.09 7.09 -15.03
N SER A 204 -1.98 8.41 -15.06
CA SER A 204 -1.56 9.23 -13.92
C SER A 204 -2.78 9.76 -13.19
N LEU A 205 -2.85 9.52 -11.88
CA LEU A 205 -3.94 9.92 -10.99
C LEU A 205 -3.38 10.80 -9.89
N ARG A 206 -3.94 12.02 -9.76
CA ARG A 206 -3.57 12.99 -8.73
C ARG A 206 -4.81 13.52 -8.02
N PRO A 207 -5.42 12.71 -7.13
CA PRO A 207 -6.58 13.15 -6.36
C PRO A 207 -6.22 14.33 -5.46
N SER A 208 -7.13 15.29 -5.39
CA SER A 208 -7.18 16.39 -4.44
C SER A 208 -7.50 15.89 -3.03
N ASP A 209 -7.23 16.73 -2.03
CA ASP A 209 -7.53 16.42 -0.62
C ASP A 209 -9.01 16.08 -0.39
N ALA A 210 -9.92 16.71 -1.14
CA ALA A 210 -11.35 16.44 -1.07
C ALA A 210 -11.68 15.02 -1.58
N GLU A 211 -11.09 14.62 -2.71
CA GLU A 211 -11.27 13.28 -3.28
C GLU A 211 -10.60 12.20 -2.42
N LEU A 212 -9.43 12.51 -1.84
CA LEU A 212 -8.77 11.65 -0.85
C LEU A 212 -9.63 11.44 0.40
N ALA A 213 -10.35 12.47 0.87
CA ALA A 213 -11.30 12.34 1.97
C ALA A 213 -12.49 11.43 1.62
N GLU A 214 -12.84 11.31 0.34
CA GLU A 214 -13.85 10.38 -0.17
C GLU A 214 -13.34 8.94 -0.34
N LEU A 215 -12.02 8.74 -0.40
CA LEU A 215 -11.41 7.40 -0.40
C LEU A 215 -11.66 6.70 0.93
N SER A 216 -12.84 6.10 1.03
CA SER A 216 -13.23 5.30 2.18
C SER A 216 -12.27 4.11 2.32
N GLY A 217 -11.41 4.18 3.32
CA GLY A 217 -10.40 3.15 3.56
C GLY A 217 -8.98 3.48 3.08
N VAL A 218 -8.65 4.74 2.82
CA VAL A 218 -7.27 5.18 3.03
C VAL A 218 -7.26 5.95 4.34
N ASN A 219 -7.17 5.22 5.46
CA ASN A 219 -6.97 5.86 6.75
C ASN A 219 -5.50 6.24 6.87
N PHE A 220 -5.14 7.40 6.31
CA PHE A 220 -4.01 8.19 6.81
C PHE A 220 -4.19 8.30 8.33
N ALA A 221 -3.11 8.19 9.11
CA ALA A 221 -3.17 7.97 10.57
C ALA A 221 -3.65 9.21 11.37
N GLY A 222 -4.73 9.86 10.93
CA GLY A 222 -5.14 11.21 11.33
C GLY A 222 -4.17 12.28 10.85
N GLY A 223 -3.38 11.99 9.81
CA GLY A 223 -2.39 12.91 9.24
C GLY A 223 -2.94 13.83 8.16
N GLU A 224 -2.21 14.90 7.89
CA GLU A 224 -2.41 15.79 6.74
C GLU A 224 -1.62 15.23 5.55
N VAL A 225 -2.31 14.92 4.45
CA VAL A 225 -1.66 14.48 3.22
C VAL A 225 -1.19 15.70 2.46
N HIS A 226 0.11 15.79 2.21
CA HIS A 226 0.70 16.87 1.42
C HIS A 226 0.72 16.54 -0.07
N ARG A 227 0.84 15.26 -0.39
CA ARG A 227 0.92 14.77 -1.76
C ARG A 227 0.48 13.33 -1.87
N PHE A 228 -0.33 13.04 -2.88
CA PHE A 228 -0.68 11.70 -3.29
C PHE A 228 -0.61 11.61 -4.82
N ASP A 229 0.25 10.74 -5.32
CA ASP A 229 0.30 10.40 -6.75
C ASP A 229 0.11 8.90 -6.89
N ALA A 230 -0.68 8.49 -7.89
CA ALA A 230 -0.77 7.10 -8.30
C ALA A 230 -0.58 6.97 -9.81
N THR A 231 0.13 5.92 -10.22
CA THR A 231 0.26 5.52 -11.61
C THR A 231 -0.30 4.12 -11.77
N LEU A 232 -1.26 3.93 -12.66
CA LEU A 232 -1.82 2.62 -13.00
C LEU A 232 -1.43 2.23 -14.41
N TYR A 233 -0.97 1.00 -14.57
CA TYR A 233 -0.66 0.40 -15.85
C TYR A 233 -1.81 -0.54 -16.20
N VAL A 234 -2.60 -0.18 -17.20
CA VAL A 234 -3.81 -0.90 -17.60
C VAL A 234 -3.58 -1.58 -18.94
N SER A 235 -3.73 -2.90 -19.00
CA SER A 235 -3.65 -3.69 -20.23
C SER A 235 -4.50 -3.10 -21.35
N THR A 236 -3.92 -2.95 -22.54
CA THR A 236 -4.66 -2.50 -23.73
C THR A 236 -5.56 -3.61 -24.31
N GLU A 237 -5.33 -4.88 -23.93
CA GLU A 237 -6.09 -6.03 -24.43
C GLU A 237 -7.24 -6.45 -23.50
N THR A 238 -7.02 -6.36 -22.19
CA THR A 238 -7.94 -6.92 -21.17
C THR A 238 -8.54 -5.87 -20.26
N ASP A 239 -8.10 -4.61 -20.36
CA ASP A 239 -8.45 -3.50 -19.47
C ASP A 239 -8.10 -3.75 -17.99
N ARG A 240 -7.34 -4.81 -17.67
CA ARG A 240 -6.95 -5.16 -16.30
C ARG A 240 -5.73 -4.35 -15.88
N VAL A 241 -5.70 -3.98 -14.60
CA VAL A 241 -4.50 -3.35 -14.01
C VAL A 241 -3.38 -4.39 -13.93
N LEU A 242 -2.25 -4.10 -14.55
CA LEU A 242 -1.05 -4.93 -14.53
C LEU A 242 -0.10 -4.51 -13.40
N ARG A 243 0.06 -3.21 -13.19
CA ARG A 243 0.94 -2.64 -12.16
C ARG A 243 0.29 -1.38 -11.58
N SER A 244 0.54 -1.11 -10.30
CA SER A 244 0.21 0.15 -9.65
C SER A 244 1.39 0.66 -8.85
N ASP A 245 1.72 1.93 -9.03
CA ASP A 245 2.70 2.65 -8.22
C ASP A 245 1.98 3.77 -7.48
N ILE A 246 2.20 3.87 -6.16
CA ILE A 246 1.58 4.89 -5.31
C ILE A 246 2.66 5.56 -4.50
N HIS A 247 2.68 6.89 -4.54
CA HIS A 247 3.53 7.74 -3.71
C HIS A 247 2.64 8.59 -2.80
N VAL A 248 2.95 8.57 -1.51
CA VAL A 248 2.25 9.36 -0.48
C VAL A 248 3.27 10.13 0.32
N ASN A 249 3.04 11.43 0.49
CA ASN A 249 3.72 12.26 1.47
C ASN A 249 2.69 12.84 2.43
N GLU A 250 2.80 12.52 3.71
CA GLU A 250 1.88 12.97 4.75
C GLU A 250 2.61 13.40 6.02
N THR A 251 1.99 14.27 6.81
CA THR A 251 2.39 14.55 8.18
C THR A 251 1.44 13.85 9.13
N VAL A 252 1.96 12.97 9.99
CA VAL A 252 1.19 12.25 11.00
C VAL A 252 1.56 12.73 12.40
N THR A 253 0.57 12.85 13.29
CA THR A 253 0.82 13.17 14.70
C THR A 253 0.74 11.91 15.56
N ILE A 254 1.87 11.45 16.08
CA ILE A 254 1.94 10.30 16.97
C ILE A 254 2.37 10.77 18.36
N ARG A 255 1.52 10.50 19.37
CA ARG A 255 1.79 10.88 20.79
C ARG A 255 2.15 12.37 20.97
N GLY A 256 1.58 13.25 20.15
CA GLY A 256 1.82 14.69 20.19
C GLY A 256 3.09 15.17 19.49
N GLN A 257 3.80 14.28 18.79
CA GLN A 257 4.92 14.64 17.91
C GLN A 257 4.47 14.56 16.45
N GLU A 258 4.75 15.60 15.68
CA GLU A 258 4.58 15.60 14.22
C GLU A 258 5.74 14.85 13.57
N LEU A 259 5.38 13.97 12.65
CA LEU A 259 6.29 13.13 11.88
C LEU A 259 5.97 13.33 10.41
N GLN A 260 6.99 13.56 9.61
CA GLN A 260 6.88 13.48 8.15
C GLN A 260 6.98 12.03 7.73
N GLN A 261 6.08 11.58 6.88
CA GLN A 261 6.04 10.21 6.40
C GLN A 261 5.94 10.21 4.87
N VAL A 262 6.89 9.53 4.24
CA VAL A 262 6.88 9.25 2.81
C VAL A 262 6.67 7.75 2.63
N VAL A 263 5.73 7.37 1.78
CA VAL A 263 5.41 5.97 1.47
C VAL A 263 5.39 5.79 -0.05
N ASP A 264 6.19 4.85 -0.52
CA ASP A 264 6.22 4.39 -1.90
C ASP A 264 5.72 2.94 -1.91
N VAL A 265 4.76 2.63 -2.76
CA VAL A 265 4.23 1.27 -2.91
C VAL A 265 4.11 0.90 -4.37
N GLN A 266 4.80 -0.15 -4.77
CA GLN A 266 4.64 -0.81 -6.06
C GLN A 266 3.88 -2.13 -5.86
N ARG A 267 2.90 -2.39 -6.73
CA ARG A 267 2.18 -3.67 -6.79
C ARG A 267 2.14 -4.18 -8.21
N ASP A 268 2.40 -5.46 -8.36
CA ASP A 268 2.29 -6.21 -9.59
C ASP A 268 1.13 -7.20 -9.46
N PHE A 269 0.15 -7.09 -10.37
CA PHE A 269 -1.00 -7.99 -10.42
C PHE A 269 -0.63 -9.26 -11.19
N VAL A 270 -0.33 -10.34 -10.46
CA VAL A 270 0.32 -11.53 -11.03
C VAL A 270 -0.66 -12.52 -11.64
N ALA A 271 -1.88 -12.60 -11.12
CA ALA A 271 -2.91 -13.52 -11.62
C ALA A 271 -4.32 -13.02 -11.31
N TYR A 272 -5.23 -13.22 -12.25
CA TYR A 272 -6.65 -12.90 -12.13
C TYR A 272 -7.51 -14.13 -12.46
N ASP A 273 -8.61 -14.30 -11.73
CA ASP A 273 -9.67 -15.28 -11.96
C ASP A 273 -9.14 -16.71 -12.16
N GLN A 274 -8.19 -17.11 -11.31
CA GLN A 274 -7.58 -18.46 -11.34
C GLN A 274 -8.23 -19.41 -10.33
N GLY A 275 -9.33 -19.00 -9.68
CA GLY A 275 -9.98 -19.80 -8.65
C GLY A 275 -9.20 -19.80 -7.34
N ALA A 276 -8.48 -18.72 -7.03
CA ALA A 276 -7.79 -18.60 -5.76
C ALA A 276 -8.81 -18.54 -4.61
N THR A 277 -8.60 -19.36 -3.58
CA THR A 277 -9.45 -19.39 -2.39
C THR A 277 -8.65 -18.98 -1.17
N VAL A 278 -9.28 -18.22 -0.27
CA VAL A 278 -8.68 -17.78 0.98
C VAL A 278 -9.30 -18.57 2.13
N THR A 279 -8.51 -19.50 2.69
CA THR A 279 -8.89 -20.34 3.83
C THR A 279 -7.86 -20.23 4.94
N LEU A 280 -8.31 -20.33 6.20
CA LEU A 280 -7.39 -20.40 7.33
C LEU A 280 -6.68 -21.75 7.36
N PRO A 281 -5.38 -21.77 7.69
CA PRO A 281 -4.67 -23.01 7.90
C PRO A 281 -5.06 -23.62 9.26
N PRO A 282 -4.97 -24.95 9.45
CA PRO A 282 -5.41 -25.63 10.68
C PRO A 282 -4.77 -25.11 11.96
N GLU A 283 -3.53 -24.59 11.89
CA GLU A 283 -2.82 -24.04 13.04
C GLU A 283 -3.49 -22.77 13.60
N ALA A 284 -4.39 -22.14 12.84
CA ALA A 284 -5.15 -20.97 13.27
C ALA A 284 -6.33 -21.32 14.21
N ASP A 285 -6.71 -22.59 14.35
CA ASP A 285 -7.82 -23.02 15.24
C ASP A 285 -7.56 -22.68 16.71
N GLY A 286 -6.27 -22.56 17.10
CA GLY A 286 -5.83 -22.14 18.43
C GLY A 286 -5.52 -20.65 18.56
N ALA A 287 -5.95 -19.81 17.61
CA ALA A 287 -5.66 -18.38 17.64
C ALA A 287 -6.18 -17.72 18.92
N VAL A 288 -5.31 -16.95 19.59
CA VAL A 288 -5.63 -16.27 20.85
C VAL A 288 -6.44 -15.00 20.56
N PRO A 289 -7.66 -14.85 21.12
CA PRO A 289 -8.44 -13.64 20.91
C PRO A 289 -7.81 -12.42 21.59
N ILE A 290 -7.59 -11.35 20.83
CA ILE A 290 -7.07 -10.06 21.30
C ILE A 290 -8.07 -8.93 21.01
N GLY A 291 -8.32 -8.07 21.99
CA GLY A 291 -9.12 -6.85 21.82
C GLY A 291 -10.57 -7.09 21.36
N GLY A 292 -11.47 -7.35 22.32
CA GLY A 292 -12.91 -7.49 22.17
C GLY A 292 -13.48 -7.99 23.50
N ASN A 293 -14.66 -7.52 23.92
CA ASN A 293 -15.27 -7.90 25.20
C ASN A 293 -15.20 -9.42 25.40
N ARG A 294 -14.58 -9.85 26.52
CA ARG A 294 -14.65 -11.23 26.98
C ARG A 294 -16.12 -11.60 27.19
N SER A 295 -16.72 -12.23 26.20
CA SER A 295 -17.80 -13.18 26.43
C SER A 295 -17.17 -14.55 26.30
N VAL A 296 -16.57 -15.00 27.40
CA VAL A 296 -16.26 -16.41 27.59
C VAL A 296 -17.61 -17.13 27.67
N ALA A 297 -18.02 -17.77 26.59
CA ALA A 297 -19.01 -18.84 26.63
C ALA A 297 -18.28 -20.17 26.45
N THR A 298 -17.58 -20.59 27.50
CA THR A 298 -17.16 -21.98 27.68
C THR A 298 -18.42 -22.81 27.91
N THR A 299 -18.91 -23.56 26.92
CA THR A 299 -19.85 -24.70 27.09
C THR A 299 -19.95 -25.44 25.74
N THR A 300 -19.82 -26.75 25.54
CA THR A 300 -19.35 -27.91 26.30
C THR A 300 -19.11 -29.00 25.26
N ARG A 301 -17.96 -29.66 25.32
CA ARG A 301 -17.66 -30.92 24.63
C ARG A 301 -18.66 -31.99 25.12
N ARG A 302 -19.54 -32.50 24.25
CA ARG A 302 -20.17 -33.82 24.46
C ARG A 302 -19.48 -34.83 23.55
N VAL A 303 -18.58 -35.60 24.17
CA VAL A 303 -18.22 -36.93 23.69
C VAL A 303 -19.44 -37.81 23.96
N SER A 304 -19.91 -38.53 22.94
CA SER A 304 -20.84 -39.65 23.13
C SER A 304 -20.03 -40.93 23.05
N ALA A 305 -20.31 -41.83 24.00
CA ALA A 305 -19.71 -43.15 24.13
C ALA A 305 -20.06 -44.08 22.96
#